data_AF-A0A517Y2V1-F1
#
_entry.id   AF-A0A517Y2V1-F1
#
_cell.length_a   1.000
_cell.length_b   1.000
_cell.length_c   1.000
_cell.angle_alpha   90.00
_cell.angle_beta   90.00
_cell.angle_gamma   90.00
#
_symmetry.space_group_name_H-M   'P 1'
#
loop_
_entity.id
_entity.type
_entity.pdbx_description
1 polymer ?
#
loop_
_entity_poly.entity_id
_entity_poly.type
_entity_poly.pdbx_seq_one_letter_code
_entity_poly.pdbx_strand_id
1 'polypeptide(L)' 'MVSFTAEDVGTPSTAYQDRIDRAHELRAAGWKLQDIADEMGVCFASVHVYLRESPRGSASTL' A
#
# COMPACT_ATOMS: atom_id res chain seq x y z
N MET A 1 -15.00 34.23 -13.62
CA MET A 1 -14.27 34.08 -12.35
C MET A 1 -14.43 32.62 -11.95
N VAL A 2 -13.46 31.78 -12.32
CA VAL A 2 -13.55 30.31 -12.12
C VAL A 2 -12.90 30.00 -10.78
N SER A 3 -13.70 29.50 -9.83
CA SER A 3 -13.23 29.06 -8.52
C SER A 3 -12.57 27.69 -8.66
N PHE A 4 -11.25 27.64 -8.49
CA PHE A 4 -10.45 26.43 -8.42
C PHE A 4 -10.50 25.92 -6.97
N THR A 5 -11.35 24.92 -6.70
CA THR A 5 -11.48 24.32 -5.36
C THR A 5 -10.28 23.42 -5.07
N ALA A 6 -9.52 23.81 -4.06
CA ALA A 6 -8.30 23.15 -3.60
C ALA A 6 -8.54 21.85 -2.79
N GLU A 7 -9.51 21.02 -3.18
CA GLU A 7 -9.78 19.75 -2.49
C GLU A 7 -8.99 18.57 -3.08
N ASP A 8 -8.33 18.76 -4.22
CA ASP A 8 -7.53 17.73 -4.88
C ASP A 8 -6.04 17.88 -4.55
N VAL A 9 -5.71 17.90 -3.25
CA VAL A 9 -4.33 17.63 -2.83
C VAL A 9 -4.35 16.29 -2.12
N GLY A 10 -4.44 15.24 -2.92
CA GLY A 10 -4.20 13.88 -2.48
C GLY A 10 -2.87 13.85 -1.72
N THR A 11 -2.96 13.69 -0.41
CA THR A 11 -1.83 13.56 0.49
C THR A 11 -0.94 12.42 -0.05
N PRO A 12 0.33 12.66 -0.43
CA PRO A 12 1.19 11.61 -0.99
C PRO A 12 1.59 10.52 0.03
N SER A 13 0.97 10.48 1.21
CA SER A 13 1.29 9.56 2.29
C SER A 13 0.37 8.33 2.38
N THR A 14 -0.80 8.31 1.72
CA THR A 14 -1.74 7.16 1.76
C THR A 14 -1.43 6.12 0.69
N ALA A 15 -1.05 6.53 -0.53
CA ALA A 15 -0.82 5.61 -1.64
C ALA A 15 0.26 4.54 -1.39
N TYR A 16 1.26 4.85 -0.54
CA TYR A 16 2.28 3.88 -0.15
C TYR A 16 1.74 2.90 0.91
N GLN A 17 0.92 3.39 1.84
CA GLN A 17 0.31 2.58 2.87
C GLN A 17 -0.72 1.61 2.29
N ASP A 18 -1.56 2.08 1.37
CA ASP A 18 -2.49 1.23 0.61
C ASP A 18 -1.77 0.06 -0.07
N ARG A 19 -0.56 0.28 -0.60
CA ARG A 19 0.25 -0.80 -1.20
C ARG A 19 0.75 -1.80 -0.16
N ILE A 20 1.11 -1.35 1.04
CA ILE A 20 1.49 -2.22 2.14
C ILE A 20 0.30 -3.09 2.55
N ASP A 21 -0.83 -2.46 2.83
CA ASP A 21 -2.04 -3.14 3.30
C ASP A 21 -2.50 -4.15 2.25
N ARG A 22 -2.51 -3.76 0.96
CA ARG A 22 -2.86 -4.65 -0.15
C ARG A 22 -1.90 -5.83 -0.32
N ALA A 23 -0.59 -5.61 -0.16
CA ALA A 23 0.39 -6.68 -0.23
C ALA A 23 0.17 -7.73 0.86
N HIS A 24 -0.16 -7.28 2.08
CA HIS A 24 -0.48 -8.17 3.21
C HIS A 24 -1.79 -8.94 3.01
N GLU A 25 -2.85 -8.31 2.50
CA GLU A 25 -4.12 -8.98 2.17
C GLU A 25 -3.92 -10.12 1.16
N LEU A 26 -3.22 -9.84 0.05
CA LEU A 26 -2.96 -10.84 -0.98
C LEU A 26 -2.10 -11.98 -0.43
N ARG A 27 -1.13 -11.65 0.43
CA ARG A 27 -0.29 -12.66 1.08
C ARG A 27 -1.09 -13.53 2.06
N ALA A 28 -2.00 -12.94 2.83
CA ALA A 28 -2.90 -13.66 3.72
C ALA A 28 -3.88 -14.57 2.95
N ALA A 29 -4.28 -14.17 1.74
CA ALA A 29 -5.06 -15.00 0.82
C ALA A 29 -4.25 -16.15 0.18
N GLY A 30 -2.96 -16.29 0.50
CA GLY A 30 -2.11 -17.39 0.03
C GLY A 30 -1.44 -17.17 -1.33
N TRP A 31 -1.47 -15.93 -1.86
CA TRP A 31 -0.84 -15.63 -3.13
C TRP A 31 0.69 -15.73 -3.04
N LYS A 32 1.33 -16.09 -4.17
CA LYS A 32 2.78 -16.08 -4.27
C LYS A 32 3.27 -14.65 -4.46
N LEU A 33 4.48 -14.37 -3.96
CA LEU A 33 5.10 -13.06 -4.05
C LEU A 33 5.21 -12.54 -5.50
N GLN A 34 5.39 -13.45 -6.46
CA GLN A 34 5.49 -13.11 -7.88
C GLN A 34 4.14 -12.68 -8.45
N ASP A 35 3.06 -13.36 -8.09
CA ASP A 35 1.69 -13.00 -8.52
C ASP A 35 1.26 -11.67 -7.89
N ILE A 36 1.65 -11.43 -6.63
CA ILE A 36 1.40 -10.15 -5.93
C ILE A 36 2.14 -9.00 -6.61
N ALA A 37 3.38 -9.23 -7.04
CA ALA A 37 4.17 -8.22 -7.74
C ALA A 37 3.55 -7.85 -9.09
N ASP A 38 3.10 -8.85 -9.84
CA ASP A 38 2.44 -8.67 -11.14
C ASP A 38 1.11 -7.91 -10.99
N GLU A 39 0.27 -8.33 -10.04
CA GLU A 39 -1.02 -7.71 -9.74
C GLU A 39 -0.89 -6.24 -9.34
N MET A 40 0.10 -5.92 -8.49
CA MET A 40 0.33 -4.54 -8.04
C MET A 40 1.17 -3.71 -9.03
N GLY A 41 1.69 -4.31 -10.11
CA GLY A 41 2.57 -3.65 -11.07
C GLY A 41 3.89 -3.16 -10.46
N VAL A 42 4.39 -3.86 -9.43
CA VAL A 42 5.65 -3.50 -8.73
C VAL A 42 6.69 -4.61 -8.88
N CYS A 43 7.95 -4.29 -8.56
CA CYS A 43 8.99 -5.32 -8.57
C CYS A 43 8.90 -6.21 -7.32
N PHE A 44 9.45 -7.42 -7.44
CA PHE A 44 9.51 -8.39 -6.36
C PHE A 44 10.17 -7.84 -5.09
N ALA A 45 11.19 -7.00 -5.25
CA ALA A 45 11.87 -6.32 -4.14
C ALA A 45 10.93 -5.36 -3.39
N SER A 46 10.06 -4.63 -4.10
CA SER A 46 9.06 -3.75 -3.48
C SER A 46 8.05 -4.54 -2.66
N VAL A 47 7.57 -5.69 -3.14
CA VAL A 47 6.66 -6.56 -2.37
C VAL A 47 7.32 -7.03 -1.08
N HIS A 48 8.60 -7.39 -1.13
CA HIS A 48 9.36 -7.77 0.07
C HIS A 48 9.48 -6.61 1.08
N VAL A 49 9.68 -5.38 0.61
CA VAL A 49 9.70 -4.20 1.47
C VAL A 49 8.33 -3.96 2.09
N TYR A 50 7.25 -4.04 1.29
CA TYR A 50 5.88 -3.85 1.77
C TYR A 50 5.47 -4.88 2.83
N LEU A 51 5.80 -6.15 2.63
CA LEU A 51 5.52 -7.21 3.60
C LEU A 51 6.37 -7.11 4.87
N ARG A 52 7.52 -6.45 4.81
CA ARG A 52 8.37 -6.18 5.98
C ARG A 52 7.84 -5.03 6.82
N GLU A 53 7.18 -4.07 6.20
CA GLU A 53 6.54 -2.95 6.90
C GLU A 53 5.20 -3.40 7.51
N SER A 54 4.91 -2.92 8.72
CA SER A 54 3.60 -3.15 9.33
C SER A 54 2.53 -2.27 8.66
N PRO A 55 1.33 -2.79 8.40
CA PRO A 55 0.18 -1.96 8.10
C PRO A 55 -0.03 -0.95 9.23
N ARG A 56 -0.34 0.31 8.89
CA ARG A 56 -0.63 1.37 9.89
C ARG A 56 -1.85 0.95 10.70
N GLY A 57 -1.58 0.41 11.89
CA GLY A 57 -2.58 -0.17 12.79
C GLY A 57 -2.02 -1.14 13.82
N SER A 58 -0.76 -1.59 13.70
CA SER A 58 -0.13 -2.42 14.74
C SER A 58 0.71 -1.63 15.77
N ALA A 59 0.66 -0.29 15.73
CA ALA A 59 1.32 0.55 16.73
C ALA A 59 0.31 0.99 17.79
N SER A 60 0.51 0.48 19.02
CA SER A 60 -0.13 0.86 20.28
C SER A 60 -1.57 0.41 20.53
N THR A 61 -1.71 -0.85 20.93
CA THR A 61 -2.58 -1.21 22.07
C THR A 61 -1.67 -1.80 23.14
N LEU A 62 -1.28 -0.98 24.11
CA LEU A 62 -0.67 -1.38 25.38
C LEU A 62 -1.60 -0.88 26.50
#